data_AF-A0A5N5L2A9-F1
#
_entry.id   AF-A0A5N5L2A9-F1
#
_cell.length_a   1.000
_cell.length_b   1.000
_cell.length_c   1.000
_cell.angle_alpha   90.00
_cell.angle_beta   90.00
_cell.angle_gamma   90.00
#
_symmetry.space_group_name_H-M   'P 1'
#
loop_
_entity.id
_entity.type
_entity.pdbx_description
1 polymer ?
#
loop_
_entity_poly.entity_id
_entity_poly.type
_entity_poly.pdbx_seq_one_letter_code
_entity_poly.pdbx_strand_id
1 'polypeptide(L)'
;MATGRFPSFLKTVESRQFWHEKRIGFVEAIRAQAPFVTYVALDCEGQEGHGNGVTSIGLAFLPDACPPQRFETWPWRGADLDEIVNAYHIKSLSLRIEGRHRGRVAEKFRYGRRVHELPYSQLEDYICQHAQAAKQQQQKRLTLVAWGIENEMRAIVSLFPRLLSLLDGWIDPAEITSNMSGIRTQQRRSLRDTLLSFGFGTGYSVQTFSPHDPGMDAIRTAAALAGLVACPFQELVIPHWTQEAKERRQRQQKRPARDEHPYAIRICTQDGSPLPQAISSPDKLETHFQTMSSSPPTAVAVRPPNKPERQKTHGWICFRTLEAMKLFVVQLNG
;
A
#
# COMPACT_ATOMS: atom_id res chain seq x y z
N MET A 1 29.00 18.89 -15.53
CA MET A 1 27.57 18.53 -15.48
C MET A 1 27.47 17.03 -15.23
N ALA A 2 26.98 16.60 -14.07
CA ALA A 2 26.84 15.18 -13.76
C ALA A 2 25.76 14.58 -14.67
N THR A 3 26.14 13.69 -15.57
CA THR A 3 25.20 12.90 -16.38
C THR A 3 24.54 11.85 -15.49
N GLY A 4 23.61 12.28 -14.63
CA GLY A 4 22.78 11.36 -13.87
C GLY A 4 21.98 10.48 -14.82
N ARG A 5 22.04 9.16 -14.64
CA ARG A 5 21.16 8.23 -15.35
C ARG A 5 19.72 8.54 -14.91
N PHE A 6 18.92 9.10 -15.82
CA PHE A 6 17.49 9.29 -15.60
C PHE A 6 16.76 7.95 -15.72
N PRO A 7 15.63 7.76 -15.03
CA PRO A 7 14.72 6.66 -15.34
C PRO A 7 14.38 6.63 -16.83
N SER A 8 14.45 5.44 -17.45
CA SER A 8 14.31 5.27 -18.91
C SER A 8 12.97 5.70 -19.48
N PHE A 9 11.94 5.81 -18.62
CA PHE A 9 10.60 6.26 -19.01
C PHE A 9 10.49 7.78 -19.14
N LEU A 10 11.45 8.55 -18.64
CA LEU A 10 11.50 10.01 -18.79
C LEU A 10 12.09 10.35 -20.18
N LYS A 11 11.22 10.40 -21.18
CA LYS A 11 11.63 10.55 -22.59
C LYS A 11 11.88 12.00 -23.00
N THR A 12 11.17 12.97 -22.41
CA THR A 12 11.28 14.39 -22.79
C THR A 12 12.25 15.14 -21.88
N VAL A 13 12.84 16.23 -22.38
CA VAL A 13 13.69 17.14 -21.58
C VAL A 13 12.92 17.68 -20.39
N GLU A 14 11.67 18.12 -20.60
CA GLU A 14 10.81 18.66 -19.56
C GLU A 14 10.57 17.67 -18.42
N SER A 15 10.29 16.39 -18.75
CA SER A 15 10.07 15.35 -17.74
C SER A 15 11.32 15.04 -16.92
N ARG A 16 12.50 15.07 -17.54
CA ARG A 16 13.79 14.89 -16.85
C ARG A 16 14.14 16.08 -15.96
N GLN A 17 13.88 17.29 -16.46
CA GLN A 17 14.09 18.51 -15.71
C GLN A 17 13.16 18.57 -14.50
N PHE A 18 11.87 18.29 -14.68
CA PHE A 18 10.92 18.20 -13.58
C PHE A 18 11.35 17.17 -12.54
N TRP A 19 11.75 15.97 -12.98
CA TRP A 19 12.21 14.92 -12.08
C TRP A 19 13.38 15.37 -11.20
N HIS A 20 14.40 16.02 -11.78
CA HIS A 20 15.60 16.39 -11.04
C HIS A 20 15.43 17.68 -10.23
N GLU A 21 14.80 18.71 -10.80
CA GLU A 21 14.80 20.06 -10.22
C GLU A 21 13.60 20.34 -9.32
N LYS A 22 12.49 19.62 -9.49
CA LYS A 22 11.23 19.87 -8.76
C LYS A 22 11.00 18.89 -7.61
N ARG A 23 12.02 18.10 -7.27
CA ARG A 23 11.96 17.13 -6.18
C ARG A 23 12.03 17.82 -4.81
N ILE A 24 11.13 17.44 -3.91
CA ILE A 24 11.17 17.81 -2.50
C ILE A 24 11.48 16.55 -1.68
N GLY A 25 12.70 16.46 -1.15
CA GLY A 25 13.26 15.22 -0.60
C GLY A 25 13.41 15.15 0.93
N PHE A 26 12.99 16.16 1.68
CA PHE A 26 13.16 16.22 3.14
C PHE A 26 12.03 17.01 3.81
N VAL A 27 11.75 16.68 5.08
CA VAL A 27 10.54 17.12 5.79
C VAL A 27 10.52 18.63 6.04
N GLU A 28 11.66 19.24 6.30
CA GLU A 28 11.78 20.67 6.58
C GLU A 28 11.29 21.50 5.39
N ALA A 29 11.62 21.09 4.17
CA ALA A 29 11.12 21.75 2.97
C ALA A 29 9.60 21.59 2.81
N ILE A 30 9.06 20.41 3.15
CA ILE A 30 7.60 20.17 3.10
C ILE A 30 6.88 21.07 4.11
N ARG A 31 7.39 21.16 5.34
CA ARG A 31 6.85 22.04 6.39
C ARG A 31 6.88 23.51 5.97
N ALA A 32 8.02 23.99 5.46
CA ALA A 32 8.19 25.38 5.08
C ALA A 32 7.22 25.81 3.97
N GLN A 33 6.81 24.89 3.09
CA GLN A 33 5.92 25.20 1.97
C GLN A 33 4.45 24.81 2.20
N ALA A 34 4.11 24.06 3.26
CA ALA A 34 2.76 23.57 3.52
C ALA A 34 1.65 24.65 3.42
N PRO A 35 1.84 25.87 3.96
CA PRO A 35 0.82 26.93 3.84
C PRO A 35 0.55 27.38 2.39
N PHE A 36 1.50 27.19 1.47
CA PHE A 36 1.49 27.76 0.11
C PHE A 36 1.27 26.72 -1.00
N VAL A 37 1.05 25.46 -0.61
CA VAL A 37 0.98 24.33 -1.54
C VAL A 37 -0.30 23.54 -1.29
N THR A 38 -1.00 23.23 -2.36
CA THR A 38 -1.99 22.14 -2.41
C THR A 38 -1.29 20.90 -2.92
N TYR A 39 -1.55 19.77 -2.27
CA TYR A 39 -0.94 18.50 -2.62
C TYR A 39 -1.95 17.62 -3.35
N VAL A 40 -1.53 17.01 -4.45
CA VAL A 40 -2.29 15.99 -5.17
C VAL A 40 -1.61 14.65 -4.99
N ALA A 41 -2.17 13.81 -4.13
CA ALA A 41 -1.76 12.43 -4.01
C ALA A 41 -2.31 11.60 -5.18
N LEU A 42 -1.45 10.82 -5.81
CA LEU A 42 -1.77 9.99 -6.97
C LEU A 42 -1.39 8.53 -6.68
N ASP A 43 -2.25 7.62 -7.07
CA ASP A 43 -1.98 6.18 -7.08
C ASP A 43 -2.50 5.57 -8.39
N CYS A 44 -1.66 4.77 -9.07
CA CYS A 44 -1.98 4.18 -10.37
C CYS A 44 -1.90 2.66 -10.33
N GLU A 45 -2.93 2.01 -10.89
CA GLU A 45 -3.16 0.59 -10.68
C GLU A 45 -3.33 -0.20 -11.99
N GLY A 46 -2.59 -1.31 -12.16
CA GLY A 46 -2.63 -2.22 -13.34
C GLY A 46 -1.25 -2.55 -13.97
N GLN A 47 -1.03 -3.76 -14.51
CA GLN A 47 0.20 -4.20 -15.24
C GLN A 47 -0.14 -5.31 -16.27
N GLU A 48 0.44 -5.43 -17.47
CA GLU A 48 1.83 -5.15 -17.90
C GLU A 48 1.98 -4.39 -19.26
N GLY A 49 3.10 -3.65 -19.43
CA GLY A 49 3.56 -2.95 -20.65
C GLY A 49 3.83 -1.42 -20.52
N HIS A 50 3.25 -0.79 -19.49
CA HIS A 50 3.29 0.63 -19.10
C HIS A 50 2.53 1.64 -19.97
N GLY A 51 1.84 2.58 -19.31
CA GLY A 51 0.83 3.49 -19.87
C GLY A 51 -0.45 2.76 -20.26
N ASN A 52 -0.36 1.87 -21.25
CA ASN A 52 -1.51 1.11 -21.77
C ASN A 52 -2.05 0.04 -20.80
N GLY A 53 -1.31 -0.28 -19.73
CA GLY A 53 -1.70 -1.25 -18.70
C GLY A 53 -2.35 -0.67 -17.44
N VAL A 54 -2.45 0.66 -17.32
CA VAL A 54 -3.16 1.29 -16.19
C VAL A 54 -4.66 1.04 -16.36
N THR A 55 -5.28 0.48 -15.32
CA THR A 55 -6.70 0.13 -15.26
C THR A 55 -7.52 1.13 -14.46
N SER A 56 -6.90 1.75 -13.45
CA SER A 56 -7.56 2.66 -12.54
C SER A 56 -6.58 3.64 -11.91
N ILE A 57 -7.08 4.81 -11.53
CA ILE A 57 -6.30 5.94 -11.01
C ILE A 57 -7.02 6.53 -9.80
N GLY A 58 -6.28 6.79 -8.74
CA GLY A 58 -6.75 7.43 -7.52
C GLY A 58 -6.15 8.82 -7.39
N LEU A 59 -6.97 9.79 -7.02
CA LEU A 59 -6.52 11.14 -6.71
C LEU A 59 -7.03 11.53 -5.32
N ALA A 60 -6.19 12.19 -4.53
CA ALA A 60 -6.62 12.87 -3.32
C ALA A 60 -5.97 14.26 -3.24
N PHE A 61 -6.78 15.28 -3.04
CA PHE A 61 -6.38 16.67 -2.95
C PHE A 61 -6.37 17.08 -1.48
N LEU A 62 -5.19 17.39 -0.97
CA LEU A 62 -4.93 17.90 0.36
C LEU A 62 -4.66 19.42 0.24
N PRO A 63 -5.62 20.30 0.59
CA PRO A 63 -5.51 21.75 0.39
C PRO A 63 -4.38 22.41 1.19
N ASP A 64 -4.07 21.84 2.34
CA ASP A 64 -3.01 22.26 3.24
C ASP A 64 -2.51 21.04 4.03
N ALA A 65 -1.20 20.93 4.25
CA ALA A 65 -0.62 19.88 5.08
C ALA A 65 -0.31 20.35 6.51
N CYS A 66 -0.52 21.63 6.82
CA CYS A 66 -0.44 22.16 8.19
C CYS A 66 -1.39 21.39 9.10
N PRO A 67 -0.91 20.88 10.25
CA PRO A 67 -1.77 20.12 11.14
C PRO A 67 -2.85 21.02 11.74
N PRO A 68 -4.15 20.65 11.63
CA PRO A 68 -5.19 21.32 12.40
C PRO A 68 -5.02 20.97 13.88
N GLN A 69 -5.63 21.75 14.77
CA GLN A 69 -5.45 21.66 16.22
C GLN A 69 -5.51 20.23 16.80
N ARG A 70 -6.43 19.41 16.30
CA ARG A 70 -6.59 18.01 16.72
C ARG A 70 -5.37 17.12 16.42
N PHE A 71 -4.62 17.46 15.38
CA PHE A 71 -3.49 16.69 14.85
C PHE A 71 -2.14 17.43 15.02
N GLU A 72 -2.11 18.51 15.79
CA GLU A 72 -0.88 19.24 16.16
C GLU A 72 0.08 18.40 16.99
N THR A 73 -0.45 17.49 17.81
CA THR A 73 0.35 16.64 18.70
C THR A 73 0.50 15.24 18.15
N TRP A 74 1.75 14.79 18.07
CA TRP A 74 2.13 13.44 17.63
C TRP A 74 2.37 12.53 18.85
N PRO A 75 2.23 11.20 18.68
CA PRO A 75 0.97 10.51 18.92
C PRO A 75 -0.38 10.85 18.27
N TRP A 76 -0.74 10.61 17.00
CA TRP A 76 -2.17 10.55 16.59
C TRP A 76 -2.83 9.24 17.04
N ARG A 77 -2.80 8.95 18.35
CA ARG A 77 -3.19 7.66 18.94
C ARG A 77 -4.61 7.26 18.55
N GLY A 78 -4.73 6.23 17.72
CA GLY A 78 -6.01 5.67 17.30
C GLY A 78 -6.77 6.53 16.29
N ALA A 79 -6.08 7.43 15.58
CA ALA A 79 -6.73 8.26 14.56
C ALA A 79 -7.35 7.39 13.45
N ASP A 80 -8.56 7.76 13.04
CA ASP A 80 -9.20 7.18 11.88
C ASP A 80 -9.04 8.06 10.64
N LEU A 81 -9.06 7.42 9.47
CA LEU A 81 -8.95 8.10 8.19
C LEU A 81 -10.14 9.04 7.93
N ASP A 82 -11.33 8.75 8.46
CA ASP A 82 -12.48 9.67 8.37
C ASP A 82 -12.19 10.99 9.11
N GLU A 83 -11.53 10.92 10.26
CA GLU A 83 -11.17 12.09 11.06
C GLU A 83 -10.14 12.96 10.32
N ILE A 84 -9.15 12.32 9.69
CA ILE A 84 -8.12 13.00 8.90
C ILE A 84 -8.73 13.64 7.66
N VAL A 85 -9.54 12.90 6.90
CA VAL A 85 -10.21 13.41 5.69
C VAL A 85 -11.07 14.63 6.02
N ASN A 86 -11.81 14.57 7.13
CA ASN A 86 -12.68 15.68 7.55
C ASN A 86 -11.86 16.88 8.04
N ALA A 87 -10.87 16.67 8.90
CA ALA A 87 -10.09 17.78 9.49
C ALA A 87 -9.20 18.50 8.48
N TYR A 88 -8.67 17.77 7.49
CA TYR A 88 -7.85 18.34 6.42
C TYR A 88 -8.65 18.68 5.15
N HIS A 89 -9.97 18.47 5.16
CA HIS A 89 -10.86 18.69 4.01
C HIS A 89 -10.38 18.00 2.72
N ILE A 90 -9.92 16.75 2.84
CA ILE A 90 -9.37 15.99 1.71
C ILE A 90 -10.51 15.63 0.75
N LYS A 91 -10.37 16.02 -0.52
CA LYS A 91 -11.26 15.61 -1.60
C LYS A 91 -10.62 14.51 -2.41
N SER A 92 -11.37 13.49 -2.81
CA SER A 92 -10.79 12.34 -3.52
C SER A 92 -11.62 11.84 -4.70
N LEU A 93 -10.94 11.16 -5.61
CA LEU A 93 -11.50 10.54 -6.80
C LEU A 93 -10.94 9.12 -6.94
N SER A 94 -11.79 8.20 -7.36
CA SER A 94 -11.39 6.85 -7.80
C SER A 94 -11.90 6.64 -9.21
N LEU A 95 -10.99 6.62 -10.17
CA LEU A 95 -11.26 6.57 -11.60
C LEU A 95 -10.97 5.18 -12.14
N ARG A 96 -11.88 4.63 -12.93
CA ARG A 96 -11.67 3.41 -13.70
C ARG A 96 -11.71 3.74 -15.18
N ILE A 97 -10.72 3.25 -15.91
CA ILE A 97 -10.61 3.49 -17.35
C ILE A 97 -11.52 2.51 -18.07
N GLU A 98 -12.39 3.02 -18.94
CA GLU A 98 -13.32 2.21 -19.73
C GLU A 98 -12.58 1.13 -20.53
N GLY A 99 -13.17 -0.07 -20.58
CA GLY A 99 -12.61 -1.23 -21.28
C GLY A 99 -11.35 -1.83 -20.62
N ARG A 100 -10.90 -1.30 -19.48
CA ARG A 100 -9.76 -1.84 -18.73
C ARG A 100 -10.22 -2.38 -17.37
N HIS A 101 -9.95 -3.66 -17.13
CA HIS A 101 -10.44 -4.33 -15.93
C HIS A 101 -9.34 -5.01 -15.13
N ARG A 102 -9.51 -4.98 -13.82
CA ARG A 102 -8.72 -5.78 -12.87
C ARG A 102 -9.37 -7.14 -12.70
N GLY A 103 -8.57 -8.19 -12.64
CA GLY A 103 -9.07 -9.54 -12.36
C GLY A 103 -9.56 -9.77 -10.93
N ARG A 104 -9.36 -8.81 -10.01
CA ARG A 104 -9.78 -8.94 -8.60
C ARG A 104 -10.60 -7.73 -8.15
N VAL A 105 -11.58 -7.98 -7.29
CA VAL A 105 -12.42 -6.95 -6.69
C VAL A 105 -11.59 -6.16 -5.67
N ALA A 106 -11.46 -4.85 -5.91
CA ALA A 106 -10.84 -3.91 -4.99
C ALA A 106 -11.71 -3.69 -3.75
N GLU A 107 -11.09 -3.22 -2.67
CA GLU A 107 -11.82 -2.73 -1.50
C GLU A 107 -12.85 -1.64 -1.85
N LYS A 108 -13.78 -1.39 -0.92
CA LYS A 108 -14.78 -0.33 -1.09
C LYS A 108 -14.11 1.03 -0.95
N PHE A 109 -14.24 1.88 -1.97
CA PHE A 109 -13.91 3.30 -1.89
C PHE A 109 -14.97 4.03 -1.07
N ARG A 110 -14.52 4.85 -0.12
CA ARG A 110 -15.38 5.43 0.92
C ARG A 110 -15.58 6.94 0.80
N TYR A 111 -14.75 7.61 0.02
CA TYR A 111 -14.61 9.07 0.07
C TYR A 111 -14.86 9.67 -1.31
N GLY A 112 -15.35 10.91 -1.39
CA GLY A 112 -15.44 11.63 -2.66
C GLY A 112 -16.22 10.89 -3.76
N ARG A 113 -15.72 10.93 -5.01
CA ARG A 113 -16.45 10.46 -6.20
C ARG A 113 -15.77 9.27 -6.86
N ARG A 114 -16.53 8.19 -7.08
CA ARG A 114 -16.12 7.08 -7.93
C ARG A 114 -16.61 7.30 -9.36
N VAL A 115 -15.72 7.16 -10.34
CA VAL A 115 -16.01 7.20 -11.78
C VAL A 115 -15.78 5.81 -12.34
N HIS A 116 -16.86 5.12 -12.72
CA HIS A 116 -16.83 3.69 -13.02
C HIS A 116 -16.30 3.36 -14.42
N GLU A 117 -16.51 4.24 -15.39
CA GLU A 117 -16.13 4.04 -16.80
C GLU A 117 -15.79 5.42 -17.39
N LEU A 118 -14.53 5.83 -17.25
CA LEU A 118 -14.02 7.05 -17.87
C LEU A 118 -13.38 6.68 -19.21
N PRO A 119 -13.87 7.21 -20.35
CA PRO A 119 -13.26 6.96 -21.65
C PRO A 119 -11.80 7.38 -21.64
N TYR A 120 -10.94 6.55 -22.22
CA TYR A 120 -9.50 6.83 -22.27
C TYR A 120 -9.19 8.19 -22.90
N SER A 121 -9.95 8.58 -23.93
CA SER A 121 -9.83 9.87 -24.61
C SER A 121 -10.15 11.09 -23.74
N GLN A 122 -10.88 10.90 -22.64
CA GLN A 122 -11.26 11.97 -21.71
C GLN A 122 -10.40 11.97 -20.44
N LEU A 123 -9.53 10.96 -20.28
CA LEU A 123 -8.79 10.73 -19.04
C LEU A 123 -7.92 11.93 -18.64
N GLU A 124 -7.09 12.40 -19.57
CA GLU A 124 -6.17 13.52 -19.31
C GLU A 124 -6.92 14.80 -18.99
N ASP A 125 -7.94 15.16 -19.79
CA ASP A 125 -8.73 16.37 -19.57
C ASP A 125 -9.44 16.33 -18.21
N TYR A 126 -9.99 15.19 -17.83
CA TYR A 126 -10.68 15.02 -16.55
C TYR A 126 -9.71 15.21 -15.36
N ILE A 127 -8.52 14.60 -15.42
CA ILE A 127 -7.49 14.74 -14.38
C ILE A 127 -6.99 16.19 -14.32
N CYS A 128 -6.64 16.78 -15.47
CA CYS A 128 -6.16 18.15 -15.55
C CYS A 128 -7.20 19.17 -15.06
N GLN A 129 -8.49 18.97 -15.36
CA GLN A 129 -9.56 19.84 -14.87
C GLN A 129 -9.61 19.85 -13.34
N HIS A 130 -9.54 18.68 -12.70
CA HIS A 130 -9.55 18.59 -11.24
C HIS A 130 -8.27 19.16 -10.61
N ALA A 131 -7.11 18.91 -11.20
CA ALA A 131 -5.84 19.48 -10.76
C ALA A 131 -5.85 21.01 -10.87
N GLN A 132 -6.31 21.54 -12.01
CA GLN A 132 -6.42 22.99 -12.24
C GLN A 132 -7.42 23.63 -11.27
N ALA A 133 -8.58 23.02 -11.05
CA ALA A 133 -9.57 23.50 -10.11
C ALA A 133 -9.02 23.55 -8.67
N ALA A 134 -8.28 22.52 -8.25
CA ALA A 134 -7.62 22.52 -6.95
C ALA A 134 -6.60 23.66 -6.81
N LYS A 135 -5.76 23.85 -7.84
CA LYS A 135 -4.77 24.94 -7.91
C LYS A 135 -5.43 26.32 -7.82
N GLN A 136 -6.50 26.54 -8.59
CA GLN A 136 -7.22 27.82 -8.66
C GLN A 136 -8.04 28.11 -7.40
N GLN A 137 -8.77 27.12 -6.86
CA GLN A 137 -9.62 27.31 -5.69
C GLN A 137 -8.81 27.77 -4.47
N GLN A 138 -7.57 27.30 -4.34
CA GLN A 138 -6.70 27.63 -3.21
C GLN A 138 -5.75 28.79 -3.51
N GLN A 139 -5.59 29.20 -4.77
CA GLN A 139 -4.54 30.12 -5.21
C GLN A 139 -3.13 29.70 -4.75
N LYS A 140 -2.89 28.39 -4.66
CA LYS A 140 -1.64 27.78 -4.18
C LYS A 140 -0.90 27.08 -5.31
N ARG A 141 0.38 26.78 -5.09
CA ARG A 141 1.15 25.86 -5.95
C ARG A 141 0.57 24.44 -5.85
N LEU A 142 0.77 23.61 -6.88
CA LEU A 142 0.29 22.23 -6.89
C LEU A 142 1.47 21.25 -6.87
N THR A 143 1.58 20.42 -5.84
CA THR A 143 2.68 19.45 -5.69
C THR A 143 2.15 18.03 -5.75
N LEU A 144 2.77 17.19 -6.58
CA LEU A 144 2.47 15.77 -6.69
C LEU A 144 3.00 15.01 -5.47
N VAL A 145 2.22 14.05 -4.99
CA VAL A 145 2.62 13.13 -3.92
C VAL A 145 2.28 11.72 -4.36
N ALA A 146 3.22 10.79 -4.26
CA ALA A 146 2.97 9.39 -4.59
C ALA A 146 3.83 8.48 -3.73
N TRP A 147 3.25 7.37 -3.27
CA TRP A 147 3.97 6.39 -2.47
C TRP A 147 4.77 5.44 -3.38
N GLY A 148 6.04 5.74 -3.61
CA GLY A 148 6.81 5.02 -4.64
C GLY A 148 6.60 5.58 -6.05
N ILE A 149 6.91 6.85 -6.23
CA ILE A 149 6.47 7.71 -7.35
C ILE A 149 6.80 7.25 -8.77
N GLU A 150 7.68 6.27 -8.98
CA GLU A 150 8.14 5.90 -10.32
C GLU A 150 7.01 5.40 -11.23
N ASN A 151 6.05 4.64 -10.69
CA ASN A 151 4.92 4.13 -11.47
C ASN A 151 3.96 5.27 -11.85
N GLU A 152 3.67 6.15 -10.89
CA GLU A 152 2.82 7.32 -11.08
C GLU A 152 3.44 8.29 -12.08
N MET A 153 4.74 8.55 -11.99
CA MET A 153 5.45 9.40 -12.93
C MET A 153 5.45 8.80 -14.34
N ARG A 154 5.60 7.47 -14.45
CA ARG A 154 5.48 6.75 -15.72
C ARG A 154 4.07 6.87 -16.31
N ALA A 155 3.03 6.79 -15.48
CA ALA A 155 1.66 7.01 -15.90
C ALA A 155 1.44 8.45 -16.37
N ILE A 156 1.92 9.45 -15.62
CA ILE A 156 1.83 10.87 -15.99
C ILE A 156 2.43 11.10 -17.38
N VAL A 157 3.69 10.73 -17.59
CA VAL A 157 4.37 11.01 -18.87
C VAL A 157 3.79 10.27 -20.07
N SER A 158 3.02 9.19 -19.84
CA SER A 158 2.47 8.37 -20.93
C SER A 158 0.98 8.57 -21.19
N LEU A 159 0.20 8.91 -20.17
CA LEU A 159 -1.27 8.93 -20.23
C LEU A 159 -1.87 10.32 -20.05
N PHE A 160 -1.23 11.17 -19.27
CA PHE A 160 -1.72 12.52 -18.96
C PHE A 160 -0.55 13.51 -18.81
N PRO A 161 0.31 13.64 -19.84
CA PRO A 161 1.52 14.46 -19.79
C PRO A 161 1.25 15.94 -19.49
N ARG A 162 0.08 16.48 -19.84
CA ARG A 162 -0.34 17.84 -19.49
C ARG A 162 -0.48 18.07 -18.00
N LEU A 163 -0.64 17.01 -17.19
CA LEU A 163 -0.60 17.17 -15.74
C LEU A 163 0.77 17.70 -15.28
N LEU A 164 1.85 17.32 -15.96
CA LEU A 164 3.22 17.72 -15.59
C LEU A 164 3.40 19.25 -15.61
N SER A 165 2.78 19.95 -16.56
CA SER A 165 2.87 21.41 -16.65
C SER A 165 2.06 22.15 -15.59
N LEU A 166 1.12 21.47 -14.92
CA LEU A 166 0.35 22.03 -13.81
C LEU A 166 1.09 21.92 -12.47
N LEU A 167 2.04 20.98 -12.37
CA LEU A 167 2.76 20.65 -11.14
C LEU A 167 3.97 21.57 -10.93
N ASP A 168 4.14 22.01 -9.69
CA ASP A 168 5.24 22.85 -9.24
C ASP A 168 6.33 22.06 -8.49
N GLY A 169 6.04 20.81 -8.12
CA GLY A 169 6.88 19.97 -7.29
C GLY A 169 6.43 18.52 -7.25
N TRP A 170 7.29 17.63 -6.74
CA TRP A 170 6.91 16.27 -6.41
C TRP A 170 7.58 15.76 -5.13
N ILE A 171 6.87 14.88 -4.41
CA ILE A 171 7.29 14.26 -3.14
C ILE A 171 7.06 12.75 -3.22
N ASP A 172 8.04 11.96 -2.77
CA ASP A 172 7.88 10.54 -2.49
C ASP A 172 7.99 10.31 -0.97
N PRO A 173 6.86 10.24 -0.23
CA PRO A 173 6.88 10.06 1.22
C PRO A 173 7.52 8.73 1.64
N ALA A 174 7.51 7.71 0.78
CA ALA A 174 8.12 6.42 1.08
C ALA A 174 9.65 6.56 1.24
N GLU A 175 10.28 7.40 0.43
CA GLU A 175 11.71 7.67 0.53
C GLU A 175 12.06 8.46 1.80
N ILE A 176 11.30 9.52 2.09
CA ILE A 176 11.54 10.39 3.24
C ILE A 176 11.35 9.63 4.55
N THR A 177 10.27 8.88 4.68
CA THR A 177 9.99 8.07 5.88
C THR A 177 11.00 6.94 6.06
N SER A 178 11.51 6.36 4.98
CA SER A 178 12.60 5.38 5.05
C SER A 178 13.87 6.00 5.63
N ASN A 179 14.23 7.21 5.16
CA ASN A 179 15.39 7.95 5.67
C ASN A 179 15.23 8.33 7.16
N MET A 180 14.05 8.82 7.56
CA MET A 180 13.77 9.21 8.95
C MET A 180 13.78 8.02 9.91
N SER A 181 13.32 6.85 9.48
CA SER A 181 13.28 5.65 10.32
C SER A 181 14.66 5.10 10.70
N GLY A 182 15.75 5.66 10.15
CA GLY A 182 17.13 5.23 10.39
C GLY A 182 17.49 3.87 9.77
N ILE A 183 16.54 3.22 9.08
CA ILE A 183 16.75 1.88 8.54
C ILE A 183 17.36 1.98 7.15
N ARG A 184 18.67 1.73 7.06
CA ARG A 184 19.50 1.79 5.84
C ARG A 184 19.25 0.64 4.85
N THR A 185 18.16 -0.11 4.98
CA THR A 185 17.86 -1.18 4.03
C THR A 185 17.40 -0.57 2.70
N GLN A 186 17.76 -1.17 1.57
CA GLN A 186 17.23 -0.79 0.24
C GLN A 186 15.71 -0.96 0.11
N GLN A 187 15.04 -1.55 1.10
CA GLN A 187 13.59 -1.72 1.10
C GLN A 187 12.89 -0.46 1.61
N ARG A 188 12.10 0.18 0.72
CA ARG A 188 11.19 1.27 1.07
C ARG A 188 10.12 0.79 2.06
N ARG A 189 9.79 1.63 3.03
CA ARG A 189 8.73 1.34 4.01
C ARG A 189 7.37 1.26 3.32
N SER A 190 6.48 0.41 3.85
CA SER A 190 5.14 0.28 3.29
C SER A 190 4.24 1.39 3.80
N LEU A 191 3.29 1.84 2.97
CA LEU A 191 2.31 2.86 3.34
C LEU A 191 1.53 2.45 4.60
N ARG A 192 1.13 1.18 4.68
CA ARG A 192 0.49 0.58 5.85
C ARG A 192 1.29 0.82 7.13
N ASP A 193 2.57 0.47 7.12
CA ASP A 193 3.39 0.49 8.33
C ASP A 193 3.68 1.93 8.76
N THR A 194 3.89 2.82 7.80
CA THR A 194 4.04 4.25 8.08
C THR A 194 2.77 4.83 8.72
N LEU A 195 1.58 4.50 8.24
CA LEU A 195 0.33 4.97 8.85
C LEU A 195 0.15 4.42 10.27
N LEU A 196 0.46 3.14 10.50
CA LEU A 196 0.45 2.58 11.86
C LEU A 196 1.44 3.31 12.77
N SER A 197 2.62 3.65 12.26
CA SER A 197 3.62 4.44 12.97
C SER A 197 3.21 5.87 13.22
N PHE A 198 2.33 6.46 12.40
CA PHE A 198 1.65 7.72 12.68
C PHE A 198 0.44 7.55 13.59
N GLY A 199 0.23 6.38 14.21
CA GLY A 199 -0.81 6.17 15.22
C GLY A 199 -2.19 5.84 14.67
N PHE A 200 -2.35 5.66 13.35
CA PHE A 200 -3.64 5.28 12.77
C PHE A 200 -4.15 3.95 13.32
N GLY A 201 -5.47 3.88 13.50
CA GLY A 201 -6.17 2.65 13.82
C GLY A 201 -6.03 1.58 12.72
N THR A 202 -6.19 0.31 13.10
CA THR A 202 -6.27 -0.79 12.12
C THR A 202 -7.60 -0.78 11.37
N GLY A 203 -7.70 -1.51 10.26
CA GLY A 203 -8.93 -1.59 9.46
C GLY A 203 -8.76 -0.91 8.11
N TYR A 204 -9.73 -0.10 7.69
CA TYR A 204 -9.66 0.62 6.40
C TYR A 204 -8.74 1.85 6.43
N SER A 205 -8.42 2.35 7.62
CA SER A 205 -7.57 3.54 7.81
C SER A 205 -6.13 3.29 7.37
N VAL A 206 -5.72 2.02 7.36
CA VAL A 206 -4.44 1.56 6.82
C VAL A 206 -4.67 0.66 5.60
N GLN A 207 -3.64 0.49 4.77
CA GLN A 207 -3.72 -0.38 3.61
C GLN A 207 -3.95 -1.84 4.06
N THR A 208 -4.98 -2.47 3.52
CA THR A 208 -5.34 -3.87 3.84
C THR A 208 -4.51 -4.84 3.00
N PHE A 209 -4.72 -6.15 3.13
CA PHE A 209 -4.05 -7.14 2.26
C PHE A 209 -4.92 -7.60 1.08
N SER A 210 -6.15 -7.08 0.94
CA SER A 210 -7.00 -7.26 -0.23
C SER A 210 -6.53 -6.37 -1.39
N PRO A 211 -6.97 -6.61 -2.64
CA PRO A 211 -6.72 -5.68 -3.72
C PRO A 211 -7.20 -4.27 -3.36
N HIS A 212 -6.37 -3.26 -3.63
CA HIS A 212 -6.62 -1.89 -3.21
C HIS A 212 -7.43 -1.13 -4.24
N ASP A 213 -8.23 -0.18 -3.74
CA ASP A 213 -8.83 0.84 -4.58
C ASP A 213 -7.85 2.01 -4.63
N PRO A 214 -7.44 2.49 -5.82
CA PRO A 214 -6.39 3.50 -5.89
C PRO A 214 -6.83 4.81 -5.25
N GLY A 215 -8.14 5.11 -5.21
CA GLY A 215 -8.63 6.29 -4.50
C GLY A 215 -8.43 6.19 -2.99
N MET A 216 -8.52 4.98 -2.42
CA MET A 216 -8.19 4.77 -1.00
C MET A 216 -6.70 4.95 -0.74
N ASP A 217 -5.83 4.41 -1.60
CA ASP A 217 -4.38 4.53 -1.44
C ASP A 217 -3.87 5.96 -1.70
N ALA A 218 -4.50 6.73 -2.59
CA ALA A 218 -4.24 8.16 -2.74
C ALA A 218 -4.57 8.93 -1.44
N ILE A 219 -5.71 8.64 -0.79
CA ILE A 219 -6.07 9.30 0.48
C ILE A 219 -5.12 8.91 1.60
N ARG A 220 -4.80 7.62 1.71
CA ARG A 220 -3.80 7.12 2.67
C ARG A 220 -2.43 7.77 2.45
N THR A 221 -2.05 8.01 1.20
CA THR A 221 -0.81 8.73 0.84
C THR A 221 -0.87 10.19 1.25
N ALA A 222 -2.00 10.88 1.01
CA ALA A 222 -2.20 12.25 1.49
C ALA A 222 -2.18 12.34 3.04
N ALA A 223 -2.81 11.38 3.72
CA ALA A 223 -2.80 11.26 5.17
C ALA A 223 -1.38 10.98 5.71
N ALA A 224 -0.60 10.15 5.02
CA ALA A 224 0.80 9.91 5.37
C ALA A 224 1.66 11.18 5.20
N LEU A 225 1.41 12.00 4.17
CA LEU A 225 2.07 13.29 4.04
C LEU A 225 1.71 14.24 5.20
N ALA A 226 0.43 14.32 5.57
CA ALA A 226 -0.01 15.12 6.70
C ALA A 226 0.66 14.66 8.02
N GLY A 227 0.74 13.33 8.24
CA GLY A 227 1.43 12.74 9.39
C GLY A 227 2.92 13.05 9.40
N LEU A 228 3.55 13.03 8.23
CA LEU A 228 4.96 13.38 8.06
C LEU A 228 5.25 14.85 8.44
N VAL A 229 4.35 15.77 8.09
CA VAL A 229 4.46 17.19 8.46
C VAL A 229 4.33 17.37 9.97
N ALA A 230 3.41 16.64 10.61
CA ALA A 230 3.20 16.68 12.07
C ALA A 230 4.29 15.96 12.88
N CYS A 231 4.93 14.93 12.34
CA CYS A 231 5.89 14.08 13.05
C CYS A 231 7.27 14.75 13.23
N PRO A 232 7.75 15.03 14.46
CA PRO A 232 9.11 15.53 14.70
C PRO A 232 10.17 14.65 14.02
N PHE A 233 11.22 15.29 13.47
CA PHE A 233 12.15 14.67 12.52
C PHE A 233 12.86 13.40 13.04
N GLN A 234 13.01 13.27 14.37
CA GLN A 234 13.79 12.20 15.01
C GLN A 234 12.92 11.10 15.66
N GLU A 235 11.60 11.17 15.53
CA GLU A 235 10.68 10.34 16.32
C GLU A 235 9.92 9.27 15.52
N LEU A 236 10.12 9.21 14.19
CA LEU A 236 9.43 8.20 13.38
C LEU A 236 10.07 6.81 13.59
N VAL A 237 9.53 6.06 14.53
CA VAL A 237 9.86 4.64 14.72
C VAL A 237 8.87 3.79 13.93
N ILE A 238 9.38 3.08 12.92
CA ILE A 238 8.61 2.08 12.20
C ILE A 238 8.91 0.70 12.79
N PRO A 239 8.00 0.13 13.58
CA PRO A 239 8.33 -1.02 14.39
C PRO A 239 8.59 -2.26 13.52
N HIS A 240 9.60 -3.05 13.93
CA HIS A 240 10.08 -4.23 13.19
C HIS A 240 9.06 -5.37 13.06
N TRP A 241 8.04 -5.43 13.92
CA TRP A 241 7.07 -6.54 13.96
C TRP A 241 6.32 -6.75 12.64
N THR A 242 6.17 -5.70 11.82
CA THR A 242 5.49 -5.80 10.52
C THR A 242 6.34 -6.54 9.48
N GLN A 243 7.67 -6.40 9.56
CA GLN A 243 8.60 -7.14 8.71
C GLN A 243 8.61 -8.63 9.12
N GLU A 244 8.68 -8.92 10.41
CA GLU A 244 8.56 -10.30 10.92
C GLU A 244 7.21 -10.93 10.55
N ALA A 245 6.10 -10.18 10.64
CA ALA A 245 4.78 -10.63 10.22
C ALA A 245 4.72 -10.89 8.71
N LYS A 246 5.36 -10.04 7.88
CA LYS A 246 5.45 -10.22 6.43
C LYS A 246 6.29 -11.45 6.08
N GLU A 247 7.43 -11.64 6.74
CA GLU A 247 8.31 -12.79 6.56
C GLU A 247 7.62 -14.09 7.03
N ARG A 248 6.98 -14.08 8.19
CA ARG A 248 6.14 -15.18 8.69
C ARG A 248 5.08 -15.54 7.67
N ARG A 249 4.34 -14.56 7.14
CA ARG A 249 3.31 -14.79 6.13
C ARG A 249 3.88 -15.36 4.83
N GLN A 250 5.04 -14.87 4.37
CA GLN A 250 5.71 -15.43 3.18
C GLN A 250 6.12 -16.90 3.39
N ARG A 251 6.62 -17.24 4.58
CA ARG A 251 6.93 -18.63 4.95
C ARG A 251 5.67 -19.49 4.97
N GLN A 252 4.58 -18.99 5.58
CA GLN A 252 3.29 -19.68 5.66
C GLN A 252 2.55 -19.87 4.31
N GLN A 253 2.99 -19.20 3.25
CA GLN A 253 2.44 -19.36 1.89
C GLN A 253 3.20 -20.38 1.03
N LYS A 254 4.37 -20.82 1.50
CA LYS A 254 5.23 -21.78 0.81
C LYS A 254 5.04 -23.16 1.42
N ARG A 255 5.22 -24.19 0.60
CA ARG A 255 5.39 -25.55 1.13
C ARG A 255 6.66 -25.53 2.01
N PRO A 256 6.60 -26.01 3.26
CA PRO A 256 7.78 -26.13 4.11
C PRO A 256 8.88 -26.96 3.42
N ALA A 257 10.12 -26.47 3.47
CA ALA A 257 11.28 -27.19 2.92
C ALA A 257 11.50 -28.48 3.74
N ARG A 258 11.79 -29.60 3.08
CA ARG A 258 11.86 -30.93 3.72
C ARG A 258 13.08 -31.06 4.63
N ASP A 259 14.13 -30.38 4.24
CA ASP A 259 15.42 -30.21 4.89
C ASP A 259 15.30 -29.38 6.18
N GLU A 260 14.50 -28.32 6.19
CA GLU A 260 14.25 -27.50 7.38
C GLU A 260 13.16 -28.09 8.30
N HIS A 261 12.20 -28.80 7.70
CA HIS A 261 11.03 -29.36 8.37
C HIS A 261 10.84 -30.84 7.99
N PRO A 262 11.69 -31.76 8.49
CA PRO A 262 11.63 -33.18 8.14
C PRO A 262 10.36 -33.89 8.60
N TYR A 263 9.70 -33.36 9.63
CA TYR A 263 8.47 -33.91 10.22
C TYR A 263 7.24 -33.07 9.84
N ALA A 264 7.01 -32.94 8.54
CA ALA A 264 5.89 -32.20 7.97
C ALA A 264 4.75 -33.12 7.52
N ILE A 265 3.54 -32.82 7.94
CA ILE A 265 2.31 -33.53 7.57
C ILE A 265 1.54 -32.70 6.57
N ARG A 266 1.04 -33.33 5.50
CA ARG A 266 0.10 -32.71 4.58
C ARG A 266 -1.33 -32.98 5.05
N ILE A 267 -2.10 -31.92 5.24
CA ILE A 267 -3.53 -31.99 5.57
C ILE A 267 -4.34 -31.72 4.32
N CYS A 268 -5.24 -32.63 3.97
CA CYS A 268 -6.19 -32.50 2.87
C CYS A 268 -7.49 -33.20 3.23
N THR A 269 -8.59 -32.79 2.61
CA THR A 269 -9.87 -33.51 2.68
C THR A 269 -9.77 -34.80 1.84
N GLN A 270 -10.49 -35.84 2.26
CA GLN A 270 -10.45 -37.16 1.60
C GLN A 270 -10.95 -37.11 0.15
N ASP A 271 -11.95 -36.28 -0.12
CA ASP A 271 -12.56 -36.06 -1.43
C ASP A 271 -11.82 -35.03 -2.29
N GLY A 272 -10.72 -34.45 -1.78
CA GLY A 272 -9.96 -33.40 -2.47
C GLY A 272 -10.68 -32.05 -2.57
N SER A 273 -11.80 -31.88 -1.86
CA SER A 273 -12.52 -30.61 -1.74
C SER A 273 -11.67 -29.52 -1.05
N PRO A 274 -12.11 -28.25 -1.08
CA PRO A 274 -11.43 -27.19 -0.35
C PRO A 274 -11.43 -27.45 1.16
N LEU A 275 -10.34 -27.04 1.82
CA LEU A 275 -10.22 -27.10 3.27
C LEU A 275 -11.40 -26.34 3.93
N PRO A 276 -11.99 -26.90 5.00
CA PRO A 276 -13.05 -26.24 5.76
C PRO A 276 -12.65 -24.83 6.21
N GLN A 277 -13.64 -23.93 6.35
CA GLN A 277 -13.40 -22.54 6.78
C GLN A 277 -12.64 -22.45 8.11
N ALA A 278 -12.79 -23.43 8.99
CA ALA A 278 -12.10 -23.54 10.28
C ALA A 278 -10.58 -23.73 10.15
N ILE A 279 -10.08 -24.18 8.99
CA ILE A 279 -8.65 -24.41 8.71
C ILE A 279 -8.22 -23.84 7.35
N SER A 280 -8.97 -22.86 6.81
CA SER A 280 -8.76 -22.30 5.46
C SER A 280 -7.57 -21.33 5.33
N SER A 281 -6.89 -21.03 6.43
CA SER A 281 -5.69 -20.18 6.47
C SER A 281 -4.64 -20.75 7.43
N PRO A 282 -3.35 -20.39 7.27
CA PRO A 282 -2.28 -20.85 8.16
C PRO A 282 -2.57 -20.55 9.64
N ASP A 283 -3.03 -19.34 9.97
CA ASP A 283 -3.33 -18.99 11.37
C ASP A 283 -4.49 -19.82 11.94
N LYS A 284 -5.54 -20.05 11.14
CA LYS A 284 -6.66 -20.90 11.54
C LYS A 284 -6.25 -22.36 11.70
N LEU A 285 -5.42 -22.86 10.79
CA LEU A 285 -4.85 -24.21 10.85
C LEU A 285 -4.01 -24.38 12.13
N GLU A 286 -3.15 -23.40 12.42
CA GLU A 286 -2.34 -23.35 13.63
C GLU A 286 -3.23 -23.35 14.88
N THR A 287 -4.18 -22.43 14.99
CA THR A 287 -5.09 -22.37 16.16
C THR A 287 -5.93 -23.62 16.32
N HIS A 288 -6.46 -24.19 15.22
CA HIS A 288 -7.31 -25.37 15.25
C HIS A 288 -6.58 -26.61 15.79
N PHE A 289 -5.28 -26.73 15.49
CA PHE A 289 -4.49 -27.91 15.87
C PHE A 289 -3.58 -27.67 17.08
N GLN A 290 -3.36 -26.41 17.49
CA GLN A 290 -2.74 -26.07 18.77
C GLN A 290 -3.51 -26.63 19.96
N THR A 291 -4.84 -26.71 19.86
CA THR A 291 -5.68 -27.28 20.94
C THR A 291 -5.71 -28.80 20.94
N MET A 292 -5.34 -29.45 19.82
CA MET A 292 -5.36 -30.91 19.68
C MET A 292 -4.03 -31.58 20.02
N SER A 293 -2.91 -30.88 19.85
CA SER A 293 -1.57 -31.44 20.05
C SER A 293 -0.99 -31.06 21.41
N SER A 294 -0.34 -32.04 22.07
CA SER A 294 0.49 -31.80 23.27
C SER A 294 1.79 -31.05 22.95
N SER A 295 2.15 -30.92 21.66
CA SER A 295 3.32 -30.18 21.19
C SER A 295 2.90 -29.14 20.15
N PRO A 296 3.21 -27.85 20.34
CA PRO A 296 2.84 -26.83 19.37
C PRO A 296 3.53 -27.08 18.01
N PRO A 297 2.84 -26.82 16.89
CA PRO A 297 3.46 -26.83 15.57
C PRO A 297 4.68 -25.89 15.51
N THR A 298 5.72 -26.31 14.79
CA THR A 298 6.90 -25.46 14.53
C THR A 298 6.74 -24.59 13.30
N ALA A 299 5.90 -25.01 12.34
CA ALA A 299 5.52 -24.22 11.19
C ALA A 299 4.18 -24.70 10.62
N VAL A 300 3.46 -23.80 9.95
CA VAL A 300 2.21 -24.09 9.26
C VAL A 300 2.18 -23.42 7.89
N ALA A 301 1.50 -24.03 6.92
CA ALA A 301 1.28 -23.43 5.60
C ALA A 301 -0.02 -23.90 4.93
N VAL A 302 -0.57 -23.12 4.00
CA VAL A 302 -1.76 -23.49 3.20
C VAL A 302 -1.54 -23.14 1.72
N ARG A 303 -1.80 -24.08 0.80
CA ARG A 303 -1.76 -23.84 -0.67
C ARG A 303 -3.11 -24.12 -1.36
N PRO A 304 -3.42 -23.39 -2.45
CA PRO A 304 -2.65 -22.29 -3.05
C PRO A 304 -2.89 -20.93 -2.34
N PRO A 305 -1.85 -20.08 -2.19
CA PRO A 305 -1.99 -18.79 -1.49
C PRO A 305 -2.74 -17.73 -2.31
N ASN A 306 -2.76 -17.86 -3.64
CA ASN A 306 -3.23 -16.84 -4.58
C ASN A 306 -4.57 -17.16 -5.25
N LYS A 307 -5.27 -18.18 -4.76
CA LYS A 307 -6.56 -18.61 -5.31
C LYS A 307 -7.69 -18.33 -4.29
N PRO A 308 -8.95 -18.21 -4.76
CA PRO A 308 -10.11 -18.06 -3.88
C PRO A 308 -10.15 -19.18 -2.82
N GLU A 309 -10.76 -18.94 -1.66
CA GLU A 309 -10.85 -19.96 -0.58
C GLU A 309 -11.37 -21.32 -1.10
N ARG A 310 -12.27 -21.30 -2.08
CA ARG A 310 -12.82 -22.47 -2.80
C ARG A 310 -11.79 -23.30 -3.58
N GLN A 311 -10.51 -22.93 -3.58
CA GLN A 311 -9.46 -23.64 -4.31
C GLN A 311 -8.28 -24.04 -3.40
N LYS A 312 -8.37 -23.77 -2.09
CA LYS A 312 -7.36 -24.17 -1.10
C LYS A 312 -7.59 -25.62 -0.68
N THR A 313 -6.96 -26.57 -1.34
CA THR A 313 -7.23 -28.00 -1.15
C THR A 313 -6.34 -28.68 -0.12
N HIS A 314 -5.26 -28.03 0.33
CA HIS A 314 -4.34 -28.64 1.28
C HIS A 314 -3.51 -27.63 2.09
N GLY A 315 -3.05 -28.10 3.24
CA GLY A 315 -2.12 -27.38 4.12
C GLY A 315 -1.01 -28.29 4.62
N TRP A 316 -0.08 -27.70 5.36
CA TRP A 316 1.02 -28.39 6.02
C TRP A 316 1.12 -27.96 7.47
N ILE A 317 1.42 -28.92 8.33
CA ILE A 317 1.80 -28.71 9.72
C ILE A 317 3.13 -29.40 9.96
N CYS A 318 4.06 -28.68 10.56
CA CYS A 318 5.40 -29.18 10.85
C CYS A 318 5.59 -29.33 12.36
N PHE A 319 6.35 -30.36 12.73
CA PHE A 319 6.71 -30.65 14.11
C PHE A 319 8.23 -30.66 14.29
N ARG A 320 8.67 -30.50 15.54
CA ARG A 320 10.10 -30.52 15.88
C ARG A 320 10.68 -31.93 15.87
N THR A 321 9.88 -32.94 16.21
CA THR A 321 10.33 -34.33 16.38
C THR A 321 9.41 -35.31 15.64
N LEU A 322 9.94 -36.49 15.35
CA LEU A 322 9.19 -37.58 14.74
C LEU A 322 8.06 -38.05 15.66
N GLU A 323 8.31 -38.11 16.96
CA GLU A 323 7.37 -38.54 17.99
C GLU A 323 6.17 -37.59 18.05
N ALA A 324 6.39 -36.27 18.06
CA ALA A 324 5.31 -35.29 18.07
C ALA A 324 4.43 -35.40 16.81
N MET A 325 5.06 -35.59 15.64
CA MET A 325 4.35 -35.83 14.39
C MET A 325 3.51 -37.11 14.45
N LYS A 326 4.07 -38.22 14.94
CA LYS A 326 3.36 -39.51 15.05
C LYS A 326 2.16 -39.42 16.00
N LEU A 327 2.34 -38.81 17.17
CA LEU A 327 1.26 -38.59 18.14
C LEU A 327 0.13 -37.77 17.52
N PHE A 328 0.46 -36.72 16.78
CA PHE A 328 -0.52 -35.92 16.07
C PHE A 328 -1.29 -36.72 15.01
N VAL A 329 -0.60 -37.56 14.21
CA VAL A 329 -1.26 -38.41 13.19
C VAL A 329 -2.24 -39.39 13.84
N VAL A 330 -1.86 -40.01 14.96
CA VAL A 330 -2.75 -40.92 15.71
C VAL A 330 -3.97 -40.16 16.21
N GLN A 331 -3.77 -39.01 16.86
CA GLN A 331 -4.91 -38.19 17.34
C GLN A 331 -5.84 -37.73 16.21
N LEU A 332 -5.30 -37.45 15.02
CA LEU A 332 -6.08 -36.98 13.88
C LEU A 332 -6.93 -38.09 13.24
N ASN A 333 -6.41 -39.32 13.21
CA ASN A 333 -7.04 -40.44 12.51
C ASN A 333 -7.86 -41.36 13.44
N GLY A 334 -7.75 -41.20 14.76
CA GLY A 334 -8.36 -42.09 15.76
C GLY A 334 -7.63 -43.42 15.90
#